data_AF-A0A3P7NXN3-F1
#
_entry.id   AF-A0A3P7NXN3-F1
#
_cell.length_a   1.000
_cell.length_b   1.000
_cell.length_c   1.000
_cell.angle_alpha   90.00
_cell.angle_beta   90.00
_cell.angle_gamma   90.00
#
_symmetry.space_group_name_H-M   'P 1'
#
loop_
_entity.id
_entity.type
_entity.pdbx_description
1 polymer ?
#
loop_
_entity_poly.entity_id
_entity_poly.type
_entity_poly.pdbx_seq_one_letter_code
_entity_poly.pdbx_strand_id
1 'polypeptide(L)'
;METPVPDEDHMPSSSTPTDTVATGPIQVAGDSSPNQTPPDTPKINNQQGVSSNSCDLSSLSTSPLHEPLVAKDLGLEPDDLHVFVLSDAGKPIYSRYADETKLAHLMGVMQALVSVANQDGDELRTIITEERKIVFKICGHLILVAVGPHVAPTGHLNTVLKYVYNQIVSALTVQRIEKWFKQKHNLDLRNLLIGDSRILSGAIEQVETQLGPTLNAVLCIPLSVSVRDTVVQAITQPIKSQDLVFAILLTNYRVVCIVSMKKHFLHPTDIHLVTNLVRCSQSFKAAPTNWLPICLPKFNPNGYLYANLSYLDEHSCLVLLTVDSNQFYALQTSKDQILSVCPSS
;
A
#
# COMPACT_ATOMS: atom_id res chain seq x y z
N MET A 1 -16.75 50.41 -38.70
CA MET A 1 -17.10 50.96 -37.39
C MET A 1 -16.44 50.07 -36.37
N GLU A 2 -15.23 50.47 -35.99
CA GLU A 2 -14.39 49.77 -35.02
C GLU A 2 -14.97 49.94 -33.61
N THR A 3 -15.05 48.85 -32.87
CA THR A 3 -15.38 48.82 -31.45
C THR A 3 -14.08 48.72 -30.64
N PRO A 4 -13.89 49.54 -29.58
CA PRO A 4 -12.63 49.61 -28.85
C PRO A 4 -12.49 48.49 -27.80
N VAL A 5 -11.24 48.09 -27.58
CA VAL A 5 -10.73 47.19 -26.53
C VAL A 5 -10.74 47.93 -25.19
N PRO A 6 -11.11 47.30 -24.05
CA PRO A 6 -10.98 47.93 -22.74
C PRO A 6 -9.60 47.67 -22.11
N ASP A 7 -9.06 48.75 -21.53
CA ASP A 7 -7.78 48.85 -20.82
C ASP A 7 -7.70 48.00 -19.54
N GLU A 8 -6.47 47.56 -19.25
CA GLU A 8 -6.07 46.81 -18.05
C GLU A 8 -6.08 47.70 -16.79
N ASP A 9 -6.88 47.30 -15.81
CA ASP A 9 -6.89 47.89 -14.48
C ASP A 9 -5.79 47.33 -13.56
N HIS A 10 -5.14 48.28 -12.90
CA HIS A 10 -4.37 48.25 -11.66
C HIS A 10 -4.33 46.96 -10.83
N MET A 11 -3.10 46.47 -10.60
CA MET A 11 -2.73 45.75 -9.38
C MET A 11 -2.43 46.71 -8.23
N PRO A 12 -2.93 46.41 -7.01
CA PRO A 12 -2.24 46.78 -5.79
C PRO A 12 -1.75 45.54 -5.03
N SER A 13 -0.49 45.59 -4.63
CA SER A 13 0.19 44.68 -3.71
C SER A 13 -0.36 44.81 -2.27
N SER A 14 -0.65 43.70 -1.62
CA SER A 14 -0.92 43.59 -0.17
C SER A 14 -0.11 42.41 0.39
N SER A 15 0.96 42.68 1.13
CA SER A 15 1.05 42.86 2.59
C SER A 15 1.03 41.52 3.37
N THR A 16 2.23 41.11 3.77
CA THR A 16 2.50 40.18 4.89
C THR A 16 1.91 40.70 6.21
N PRO A 17 1.37 39.82 7.07
CA PRO A 17 1.17 40.14 8.48
C PRO A 17 2.29 39.57 9.36
N THR A 18 2.89 40.46 10.14
CA THR A 18 3.68 40.19 11.35
C THR A 18 2.74 40.27 12.56
N ASP A 19 2.97 39.39 13.55
CA ASP A 19 3.03 39.65 15.00
C ASP A 19 2.44 38.50 15.84
N THR A 20 3.22 37.75 16.63
CA THR A 20 4.04 38.04 17.84
C THR A 20 3.23 37.82 19.12
N VAL A 21 3.54 36.76 19.91
CA VAL A 21 3.44 36.69 21.39
C VAL A 21 4.42 35.59 21.88
N ALA A 22 5.64 35.94 22.27
CA ALA A 22 6.14 36.18 23.64
C ALA A 22 6.44 34.91 24.46
N THR A 23 7.73 34.60 24.60
CA THR A 23 8.31 33.72 25.62
C THR A 23 9.24 34.54 26.50
N GLY A 24 9.01 34.49 27.82
CA GLY A 24 9.88 35.04 28.85
C GLY A 24 10.16 33.99 29.95
N PRO A 25 11.33 34.04 30.62
CA PRO A 25 12.00 32.88 31.21
C PRO A 25 11.92 32.83 32.75
N ILE A 26 12.09 31.66 33.36
CA ILE A 26 12.44 31.52 34.79
C ILE A 26 13.50 30.42 35.00
N GLN A 27 14.46 30.74 35.87
CA GLN A 27 15.75 30.11 36.15
C GLN A 27 15.74 28.93 37.15
N VAL A 28 16.65 27.98 36.90
CA VAL A 28 17.70 27.34 37.74
C VAL A 28 17.60 27.30 39.28
N ALA A 29 17.75 26.09 39.83
CA ALA A 29 18.61 25.68 40.97
C ALA A 29 18.85 24.15 40.81
N GLY A 30 20.01 23.51 40.93
CA GLY A 30 21.25 23.79 41.64
C GLY A 30 21.26 23.04 42.98
N ASP A 31 21.79 21.81 43.07
CA ASP A 31 22.97 21.51 43.94
C ASP A 31 23.50 20.05 43.94
N SER A 32 24.84 19.98 44.00
CA SER A 32 25.76 19.04 44.70
C SER A 32 25.85 17.52 44.41
N SER A 33 27.07 17.10 44.02
CA SER A 33 27.65 15.72 44.06
C SER A 33 28.27 15.42 45.47
N PRO A 34 28.79 14.20 45.80
CA PRO A 34 30.08 13.73 45.27
C PRO A 34 30.34 12.19 45.16
N ASN A 35 31.36 11.86 44.34
CA ASN A 35 32.32 10.74 44.39
C ASN A 35 31.86 9.26 44.26
N GLN A 36 32.35 8.58 43.20
CA GLN A 36 33.44 7.59 43.30
C GLN A 36 33.93 7.12 41.89
N THR A 37 35.22 6.79 41.85
CA THR A 37 36.18 6.53 40.77
C THR A 37 35.90 5.34 39.81
N PRO A 38 36.56 5.28 38.61
CA PRO A 38 36.29 4.32 37.54
C PRO A 38 37.26 3.12 37.54
N PRO A 39 36.96 2.02 36.82
CA PRO A 39 37.99 1.07 36.40
C PRO A 39 38.22 1.08 34.87
N ASP A 40 39.47 1.40 34.55
CA ASP A 40 40.37 0.71 33.62
C ASP A 40 40.00 0.50 32.14
N THR A 41 40.62 1.35 31.32
CA THR A 41 40.87 1.18 29.89
C THR A 41 42.13 0.33 29.68
N PRO A 42 42.11 -0.76 28.88
CA PRO A 42 43.33 -1.43 28.46
C PRO A 42 44.02 -0.67 27.32
N LYS A 43 45.31 -0.39 27.50
CA LYS A 43 46.21 0.23 26.53
C LYS A 43 46.41 -0.68 25.31
N ILE A 44 46.17 -0.17 24.10
CA ILE A 44 46.58 -0.80 22.85
C ILE A 44 48.04 -0.45 22.60
N ASN A 45 48.92 -1.45 22.62
CA ASN A 45 50.32 -1.31 22.23
C ASN A 45 50.45 -1.67 20.74
N ASN A 46 50.77 -0.68 19.92
CA ASN A 46 51.09 -0.85 18.51
C ASN A 46 52.54 -1.29 18.37
N GLN A 47 52.78 -2.51 17.87
CA GLN A 47 53.94 -2.90 17.04
C GLN A 47 53.90 -4.41 16.77
N GLN A 48 53.63 -4.82 15.52
CA GLN A 48 54.44 -5.75 14.71
C GLN A 48 53.67 -6.30 13.50
N GLY A 49 54.29 -6.17 12.32
CA GLY A 49 54.33 -7.20 11.28
C GLY A 49 53.10 -7.45 10.42
N VAL A 50 53.03 -6.79 9.27
CA VAL A 50 52.21 -7.25 8.13
C VAL A 50 52.74 -8.61 7.67
N SER A 51 51.96 -9.67 7.88
CA SER A 51 52.18 -10.99 7.28
C SER A 51 50.86 -11.45 6.65
N SER A 52 50.85 -11.60 5.34
CA SER A 52 49.74 -12.12 4.56
C SER A 52 49.51 -13.60 4.86
N ASN A 53 48.47 -13.92 5.63
CA ASN A 53 48.00 -15.28 5.81
C ASN A 53 46.70 -15.48 5.04
N SER A 54 46.78 -16.27 3.98
CA SER A 54 45.63 -16.94 3.35
C SER A 54 45.02 -17.89 4.36
N CYS A 55 43.79 -17.59 4.81
CA CYS A 55 43.06 -18.49 5.69
C CYS A 55 42.54 -19.68 4.87
N ASP A 56 43.20 -20.83 5.00
CA ASP A 56 42.73 -22.11 4.47
C ASP A 56 41.40 -22.48 5.13
N LEU A 57 40.33 -22.53 4.33
CA LEU A 57 38.96 -22.88 4.74
C LEU A 57 38.75 -24.39 4.99
N SER A 58 39.83 -25.17 5.10
CA SER A 58 39.79 -26.64 4.99
C SER A 58 39.55 -27.38 6.32
N SER A 59 39.30 -26.69 7.44
CA SER A 59 39.14 -27.32 8.75
C SER A 59 37.76 -27.19 9.40
N LEU A 60 36.72 -26.79 8.64
CA LEU A 60 35.34 -26.90 9.12
C LEU A 60 34.85 -28.34 8.91
N SER A 61 34.90 -29.15 9.96
CA SER A 61 34.29 -30.47 9.99
C SER A 61 32.80 -30.36 9.67
N THR A 62 32.41 -30.76 8.47
CA THR A 62 31.01 -30.86 8.06
C THR A 62 30.38 -32.06 8.79
N SER A 63 29.61 -31.77 9.83
CA SER A 63 28.46 -32.63 10.20
C SER A 63 27.62 -32.87 8.94
N PRO A 64 27.00 -34.04 8.75
CA PRO A 64 26.30 -34.37 7.51
C PRO A 64 25.30 -33.26 7.20
N LEU A 65 25.60 -32.52 6.13
CA LEU A 65 24.77 -31.42 5.65
C LEU A 65 23.39 -32.01 5.38
N HIS A 66 22.39 -31.45 6.07
CA HIS A 66 20.99 -31.56 5.66
C HIS A 66 20.94 -31.41 4.14
N GLU A 67 20.22 -32.28 3.42
CA GLU A 67 19.95 -32.07 2.00
C GLU A 67 19.56 -30.59 1.79
N PRO A 68 20.14 -29.90 0.79
CA PRO A 68 19.84 -28.50 0.57
C PRO A 68 18.33 -28.38 0.35
N LEU A 69 17.67 -27.63 1.24
CA LEU A 69 16.24 -27.36 1.14
C LEU A 69 15.93 -26.88 -0.27
N VAL A 70 15.18 -27.68 -1.03
CA VAL A 70 14.84 -27.33 -2.40
C VAL A 70 13.69 -26.32 -2.33
N ALA A 71 13.67 -25.32 -3.23
CA ALA A 71 12.60 -24.32 -3.26
C ALA A 71 11.19 -24.94 -3.27
N LYS A 72 11.05 -26.11 -3.92
CA LYS A 72 9.83 -26.92 -3.93
C LYS A 72 9.42 -27.44 -2.56
N ASP A 73 10.37 -27.81 -1.71
CA ASP A 73 10.09 -28.27 -0.34
C ASP A 73 9.51 -27.14 0.54
N LEU A 74 9.82 -25.90 0.18
CA LEU A 74 9.25 -24.70 0.76
C LEU A 74 7.91 -24.29 0.12
N GLY A 75 7.42 -25.03 -0.88
CA GLY A 75 6.19 -24.72 -1.61
C GLY A 75 6.35 -23.61 -2.65
N LEU A 76 7.58 -23.37 -3.13
CA LEU A 76 7.86 -22.39 -4.17
C LEU A 76 8.09 -23.09 -5.51
N GLU A 77 7.10 -23.01 -6.40
CA GLU A 77 7.23 -23.60 -7.73
C GLU A 77 8.10 -22.74 -8.67
N PRO A 78 8.94 -23.36 -9.51
CA PRO A 78 9.86 -22.64 -10.39
C PRO A 78 9.17 -21.62 -11.31
N ASP A 79 8.03 -21.97 -11.91
CA ASP A 79 7.41 -21.19 -12.99
C ASP A 79 6.47 -20.08 -12.48
N ASP A 80 6.21 -20.06 -11.17
CA ASP A 80 5.32 -19.09 -10.55
C ASP A 80 6.00 -17.74 -10.32
N LEU A 81 5.21 -16.67 -10.39
CA LEU A 81 5.61 -15.36 -9.89
C LEU A 81 5.42 -15.33 -8.38
N HIS A 82 6.52 -15.37 -7.63
CA HIS A 82 6.50 -15.23 -6.18
C HIS A 82 6.57 -13.77 -5.77
N VAL A 83 5.79 -13.42 -4.74
CA VAL A 83 5.84 -12.09 -4.12
C VAL A 83 5.95 -12.25 -2.62
N PHE A 84 6.87 -11.51 -2.03
CA PHE A 84 7.14 -11.47 -0.61
C PHE A 84 7.03 -10.04 -0.09
N VAL A 85 6.52 -9.90 1.13
CA VAL A 85 6.55 -8.65 1.89
C VAL A 85 7.14 -8.97 3.25
N LEU A 86 8.12 -8.17 3.64
CA LEU A 86 8.82 -8.29 4.92
C LEU A 86 9.10 -6.91 5.51
N SER A 87 9.31 -6.84 6.81
CA SER A 87 9.73 -5.61 7.45
C SER A 87 11.21 -5.30 7.17
N ASP A 88 11.63 -4.07 7.42
CA ASP A 88 13.05 -3.66 7.47
C ASP A 88 13.90 -4.47 8.47
N ALA A 89 13.28 -5.04 9.51
CA ALA A 89 13.89 -6.00 10.44
C ALA A 89 13.90 -7.48 9.94
N GLY A 90 13.43 -7.75 8.72
CA GLY A 90 13.44 -9.09 8.12
C GLY A 90 12.27 -9.99 8.49
N LYS A 91 11.28 -9.47 9.22
CA LYS A 91 10.12 -10.26 9.65
C LYS A 91 9.15 -10.48 8.50
N PRO A 92 8.66 -11.71 8.29
CA PRO A 92 7.75 -11.99 7.20
C PRO A 92 6.37 -11.39 7.47
N ILE A 93 5.78 -10.77 6.44
CA ILE A 93 4.47 -10.11 6.49
C ILE A 93 3.48 -10.79 5.53
N TYR A 94 3.94 -11.18 4.34
CA TYR A 94 3.11 -11.86 3.35
C TYR A 94 3.99 -12.67 2.40
N SER A 95 3.51 -13.85 2.01
CA SER A 95 4.00 -14.60 0.85
C SER A 95 2.83 -14.99 -0.04
N ARG A 96 2.97 -14.81 -1.36
CA ARG A 96 1.93 -15.20 -2.32
C ARG A 96 1.60 -16.68 -2.27
N TYR A 97 2.64 -17.50 -2.09
CA TYR A 97 2.57 -18.94 -1.95
C TYR A 97 3.35 -19.38 -0.72
N ALA A 98 2.97 -20.56 -0.21
CA ALA A 98 3.49 -21.14 1.03
C ALA A 98 3.27 -20.27 2.28
N ASP A 99 3.63 -20.84 3.43
CA ASP A 99 3.46 -20.21 4.74
C ASP A 99 4.63 -19.29 5.06
N GLU A 100 4.33 -18.07 5.49
CA GLU A 100 5.30 -17.03 5.84
C GLU A 100 6.31 -17.47 6.90
N THR A 101 5.89 -18.32 7.84
CA THR A 101 6.72 -18.81 8.94
C THR A 101 7.77 -19.80 8.42
N LYS A 102 7.40 -20.65 7.45
CA LYS A 102 8.37 -21.55 6.77
C LYS A 102 9.39 -20.76 5.96
N LEU A 103 8.98 -19.63 5.40
CA LEU A 103 9.82 -18.77 4.55
C LEU A 103 10.59 -17.68 5.32
N ALA A 104 10.49 -17.64 6.65
CA ALA A 104 11.12 -16.59 7.47
C ALA A 104 12.64 -16.50 7.27
N HIS A 105 13.32 -17.63 7.11
CA HIS A 105 14.77 -17.67 6.86
C HIS A 105 15.13 -17.01 5.52
N LEU A 106 14.36 -17.27 4.45
CA LEU A 106 14.55 -16.69 3.13
C LEU A 106 14.35 -15.16 3.17
N MET A 107 13.32 -14.69 3.87
CA MET A 107 13.07 -13.25 4.03
C MET A 107 14.18 -12.58 4.87
N GLY A 108 14.73 -13.26 5.87
CA GLY A 108 15.92 -12.80 6.58
C GLY A 108 17.12 -12.59 5.66
N VAL A 109 17.37 -13.52 4.72
CA VAL A 109 18.43 -13.37 3.71
C VAL A 109 18.15 -12.18 2.77
N MET A 110 16.91 -12.02 2.30
CA MET A 110 16.52 -10.87 1.47
C MET A 110 16.79 -9.53 2.18
N GLN A 111 16.48 -9.44 3.47
CA GLN A 111 16.76 -8.25 4.27
C GLN A 111 18.27 -8.01 4.44
N ALA A 112 19.06 -9.06 4.64
CA ALA A 112 20.51 -8.94 4.76
C ALA A 112 21.12 -8.39 3.46
N LEU A 113 20.67 -8.86 2.29
CA LEU A 113 21.10 -8.35 0.99
C LEU A 113 20.79 -6.85 0.83
N VAL A 114 19.57 -6.43 1.19
CA VAL A 114 19.18 -5.01 1.18
C VAL A 114 20.06 -4.19 2.14
N SER A 115 20.37 -4.75 3.32
CA SER A 115 21.20 -4.07 4.33
C SER A 115 22.63 -3.87 3.87
N VAL A 116 23.23 -4.84 3.18
CA VAL A 116 24.59 -4.72 2.63
C VAL A 116 24.66 -3.58 1.62
N ALA A 117 23.74 -3.54 0.64
CA ALA A 117 23.71 -2.44 -0.34
C ALA A 117 23.55 -1.07 0.33
N ASN A 118 22.68 -0.98 1.34
CA ASN A 118 22.43 0.27 2.06
C ASN A 118 23.63 0.74 2.91
N GLN A 119 24.45 -0.19 3.43
CA GLN A 119 25.70 0.16 4.14
C GLN A 119 26.72 0.84 3.22
N ASP A 120 26.72 0.46 1.94
CA ASP A 120 27.55 1.08 0.90
C ASP A 120 26.93 2.37 0.32
N GLY A 121 25.78 2.80 0.85
CA GLY A 121 25.06 3.98 0.37
C GLY A 121 24.31 3.78 -0.95
N ASP A 122 24.06 2.53 -1.34
CA ASP A 122 23.31 2.15 -2.54
C ASP A 122 21.95 1.49 -2.20
N GLU A 123 21.09 1.32 -3.18
CA GLU A 123 19.78 0.68 -3.06
C GLU A 123 19.70 -0.58 -3.91
N LEU A 124 19.52 -1.73 -3.27
CA LEU A 124 19.27 -2.98 -4.00
C LEU A 124 17.94 -2.91 -4.73
N ARG A 125 17.97 -2.93 -6.07
CA ARG A 125 16.77 -2.85 -6.92
C ARG A 125 16.46 -4.14 -7.66
N THR A 126 17.45 -4.80 -8.23
CA THR A 126 17.22 -6.00 -9.03
C THR A 126 18.44 -6.90 -9.00
N ILE A 127 18.21 -8.20 -8.80
CA ILE A 127 19.18 -9.27 -9.00
C ILE A 127 18.72 -10.08 -10.22
N ILE A 128 19.63 -10.34 -11.14
CA ILE A 128 19.39 -11.10 -12.36
C ILE A 128 20.27 -12.33 -12.31
N THR A 129 19.67 -13.51 -12.43
CA THR A 129 20.35 -14.79 -12.58
C THR A 129 20.00 -15.38 -13.95
N GLU A 130 20.64 -16.49 -14.34
CA GLU A 130 20.34 -17.14 -15.63
C GLU A 130 18.87 -17.55 -15.75
N GLU A 131 18.25 -17.97 -14.63
CA GLU A 131 16.91 -18.51 -14.62
C GLU A 131 15.85 -17.54 -14.09
N ARG A 132 16.23 -16.59 -13.23
CA ARG A 132 15.28 -15.77 -12.47
C ARG A 132 15.66 -14.30 -12.43
N LYS A 133 14.64 -13.47 -12.20
CA LYS A 133 14.78 -12.05 -11.93
C LYS A 133 14.11 -11.74 -10.60
N ILE A 134 14.86 -11.13 -9.70
CA ILE A 134 14.41 -10.74 -8.37
C ILE A 134 14.39 -9.22 -8.32
N VAL A 135 13.22 -8.62 -8.16
CA VAL A 135 13.03 -7.17 -8.05
C VAL A 135 12.70 -6.81 -6.63
N PHE A 136 13.40 -5.82 -6.08
CA PHE A 136 13.20 -5.28 -4.74
C PHE A 136 12.56 -3.90 -4.83
N LYS A 137 11.67 -3.60 -3.88
CA LYS A 137 11.07 -2.29 -3.69
C LYS A 137 11.01 -1.98 -2.21
N ILE A 138 11.79 -0.99 -1.79
CA ILE A 138 11.82 -0.52 -0.41
C ILE A 138 10.84 0.65 -0.26
N CYS A 139 9.90 0.55 0.67
CA CYS A 139 8.87 1.54 0.96
C CYS A 139 8.81 1.82 2.47
N GLY A 140 9.68 2.70 2.96
CA GLY A 140 9.80 2.97 4.40
C GLY A 140 10.22 1.70 5.15
N HIS A 141 9.36 1.23 6.06
CA HIS A 141 9.60 0.04 6.87
C HIS A 141 9.23 -1.30 6.20
N LEU A 142 8.80 -1.26 4.94
CA LEU A 142 8.42 -2.44 4.17
C LEU A 142 9.42 -2.66 3.05
N ILE A 143 9.89 -3.90 2.94
CA ILE A 143 10.61 -4.40 1.77
C ILE A 143 9.63 -5.30 1.03
N LEU A 144 9.45 -5.06 -0.27
CA LEU A 144 8.65 -5.91 -1.13
C LEU A 144 9.56 -6.53 -2.19
N VAL A 145 9.38 -7.82 -2.46
CA VAL A 145 10.24 -8.58 -3.36
C VAL A 145 9.39 -9.39 -4.33
N ALA A 146 9.67 -9.29 -5.62
CA ALA A 146 9.05 -10.12 -6.66
C ALA A 146 10.12 -11.00 -7.29
N VAL A 147 9.88 -12.31 -7.36
CA VAL A 147 10.75 -13.29 -8.02
C VAL A 147 9.98 -13.88 -9.19
N GLY A 148 10.43 -13.58 -10.41
CA GLY A 148 9.82 -14.10 -11.63
C GLY A 148 10.85 -14.72 -12.57
N PRO A 149 10.42 -15.23 -13.73
CA PRO A 149 11.32 -15.77 -14.74
C PRO A 149 12.28 -14.67 -15.25
N HIS A 150 13.49 -15.06 -15.65
CA HIS A 150 14.51 -14.13 -16.16
C HIS A 150 13.98 -13.17 -17.25
N VAL A 151 13.11 -13.68 -18.13
CA VAL A 151 12.51 -12.93 -19.24
C VAL A 151 11.43 -11.91 -18.82
N ALA A 152 10.94 -11.95 -17.58
CA ALA A 152 9.90 -11.03 -17.12
C ALA A 152 10.41 -9.57 -17.16
N PRO A 153 9.65 -8.62 -17.74
CA PRO A 153 10.04 -7.22 -17.74
C PRO A 153 10.13 -6.65 -16.31
N THR A 154 11.23 -5.97 -15.97
CA THR A 154 11.42 -5.36 -14.65
C THR A 154 10.30 -4.36 -14.31
N GLY A 155 9.77 -3.64 -15.30
CA GLY A 155 8.64 -2.72 -15.12
C GLY A 155 7.33 -3.42 -14.73
N HIS A 156 7.11 -4.64 -15.22
CA HIS A 156 5.93 -5.44 -14.84
C HIS A 156 6.03 -5.88 -13.37
N LEU A 157 7.17 -6.43 -12.96
CA LEU A 157 7.42 -6.83 -11.56
C LEU A 157 7.31 -5.63 -10.61
N ASN A 158 7.83 -4.46 -10.99
CA ASN A 158 7.64 -3.22 -10.23
C ASN A 158 6.16 -2.81 -10.11
N THR A 159 5.36 -3.04 -11.15
CA THR A 159 3.92 -2.75 -11.13
C THR A 159 3.20 -3.69 -10.14
N VAL A 160 3.56 -4.97 -10.13
CA VAL A 160 3.06 -5.93 -9.14
C VAL A 160 3.36 -5.45 -7.72
N LEU A 161 4.63 -5.12 -7.42
CA LEU A 161 5.03 -4.65 -6.09
C LEU A 161 4.34 -3.34 -5.70
N LYS A 162 4.16 -2.41 -6.65
CA LYS A 162 3.40 -1.17 -6.44
C LYS A 162 1.96 -1.47 -6.02
N TYR A 163 1.28 -2.43 -6.66
CA TYR A 163 -0.10 -2.77 -6.35
C TYR A 163 -0.24 -3.44 -5.00
N VAL A 164 0.66 -4.37 -4.67
CA VAL A 164 0.72 -4.99 -3.33
C VAL A 164 0.93 -3.93 -2.24
N TYR A 165 1.90 -3.01 -2.43
CA TYR A 165 2.11 -1.93 -1.48
C TYR A 165 0.87 -1.03 -1.31
N ASN A 166 0.24 -0.61 -2.41
CA ASN A 166 -0.95 0.22 -2.34
C ASN A 166 -2.13 -0.50 -1.65
N GLN A 167 -2.21 -1.83 -1.78
CA GLN A 167 -3.22 -2.62 -1.09
C GLN A 167 -2.97 -2.69 0.42
N ILE A 168 -1.71 -2.81 0.85
CA ILE A 168 -1.33 -2.71 2.28
C ILE A 168 -1.67 -1.32 2.82
N VAL A 169 -1.31 -0.26 2.08
CA VAL A 169 -1.67 1.12 2.47
C VAL A 169 -3.19 1.29 2.49
N SER A 170 -3.92 0.66 1.59
CA SER A 170 -5.39 0.72 1.59
C SER A 170 -6.00 0.16 2.87
N ALA A 171 -5.43 -0.93 3.40
CA ALA A 171 -5.87 -1.50 4.67
C ALA A 171 -5.41 -0.68 5.89
N LEU A 172 -4.18 -0.15 5.88
CA LEU A 172 -3.54 0.39 7.09
C LEU A 172 -3.33 1.91 7.10
N THR A 173 -3.27 2.62 5.98
CA THR A 173 -2.71 3.98 5.79
C THR A 173 -1.20 4.06 6.02
N VAL A 174 -0.54 5.04 5.39
CA VAL A 174 0.90 5.31 5.58
C VAL A 174 1.18 5.74 7.01
N GLN A 175 0.41 6.68 7.54
CA GLN A 175 0.58 7.21 8.90
C GLN A 175 0.55 6.11 9.97
N ARG A 176 -0.36 5.13 9.83
CA ARG A 176 -0.48 4.04 10.81
C ARG A 176 0.72 3.08 10.72
N ILE A 177 1.18 2.76 9.51
CA ILE A 177 2.39 1.96 9.29
C ILE A 177 3.57 2.63 10.00
N GLU A 178 3.83 3.91 9.71
CA GLU A 178 4.93 4.66 10.35
C GLU A 178 4.80 4.73 11.88
N LYS A 179 3.62 5.08 12.39
CA LYS A 179 3.36 5.17 13.83
C LYS A 179 3.64 3.84 14.53
N TRP A 180 3.26 2.73 13.90
CA TRP A 180 3.41 1.40 14.49
C TRP A 180 4.84 0.91 14.54
N PHE A 181 5.61 1.11 13.47
CA PHE A 181 7.04 0.79 13.47
C PHE A 181 7.84 1.66 14.45
N LYS A 182 7.44 2.93 14.65
CA LYS A 182 8.04 3.82 15.67
C LYS A 182 7.74 3.38 17.11
N GLN A 183 6.55 2.84 17.37
CA GLN A 183 6.10 2.52 18.74
C GLN A 183 6.42 1.10 19.20
N LYS A 184 6.47 0.13 18.29
CA LYS A 184 6.68 -1.28 18.61
C LYS A 184 7.69 -1.91 17.64
N HIS A 185 8.97 -1.84 18.01
CA HIS A 185 10.05 -2.48 17.25
C HIS A 185 9.85 -3.98 17.00
N ASN A 186 9.03 -4.66 17.84
CA ASN A 186 8.73 -6.08 17.70
C ASN A 186 7.36 -6.45 17.12
N LEU A 187 6.64 -5.51 16.52
CA LEU A 187 5.31 -5.75 15.98
C LEU A 187 5.30 -6.73 14.78
N ASP A 188 4.32 -7.61 14.77
CA ASP A 188 4.01 -8.49 13.64
C ASP A 188 2.81 -7.91 12.86
N LEU A 189 3.07 -7.37 11.67
CA LEU A 189 2.02 -6.79 10.82
C LEU A 189 1.05 -7.83 10.28
N ARG A 190 1.39 -9.13 10.29
CA ARG A 190 0.47 -10.20 9.89
C ARG A 190 -0.82 -10.12 10.69
N ASN A 191 -0.73 -9.77 11.97
CA ASN A 191 -1.87 -9.63 12.87
C ASN A 191 -2.84 -8.49 12.50
N LEU A 192 -2.40 -7.57 11.65
CA LEU A 192 -3.13 -6.36 11.27
C LEU A 192 -3.63 -6.46 9.82
N LEU A 193 -3.09 -7.42 9.06
CA LEU A 193 -3.53 -7.84 7.74
C LEU A 193 -4.27 -9.19 7.79
N ILE A 194 -4.69 -9.67 8.97
CA ILE A 194 -5.42 -10.94 9.12
C ILE A 194 -6.70 -10.89 8.29
N GLY A 195 -6.81 -11.80 7.32
CA GLY A 195 -7.96 -11.91 6.41
C GLY A 195 -7.77 -11.28 5.03
N ASP A 196 -6.71 -10.47 4.85
CA ASP A 196 -6.45 -9.72 3.61
C ASP A 196 -5.45 -10.38 2.66
N SER A 197 -4.94 -11.58 2.97
CA SER A 197 -4.04 -12.31 2.06
C SER A 197 -4.67 -12.54 0.68
N ARG A 198 -5.99 -12.81 0.63
CA ARG A 198 -6.76 -12.89 -0.62
C ARG A 198 -6.84 -11.56 -1.36
N ILE A 199 -6.89 -10.45 -0.66
CA ILE A 199 -6.91 -9.12 -1.29
C ILE A 199 -5.52 -8.80 -1.87
N LEU A 200 -4.44 -9.13 -1.15
CA LEU A 200 -3.06 -9.00 -1.65
C LEU A 200 -2.80 -9.90 -2.87
N SER A 201 -3.14 -11.19 -2.78
CA SER A 201 -3.05 -12.12 -3.92
C SER A 201 -3.91 -11.64 -5.08
N GLY A 202 -5.10 -11.11 -4.78
CA GLY A 202 -5.97 -10.52 -5.78
C GLY A 202 -5.36 -9.30 -6.49
N ALA A 203 -4.62 -8.45 -5.78
CA ALA A 203 -3.94 -7.32 -6.40
C ALA A 203 -2.85 -7.79 -7.39
N ILE A 204 -2.18 -8.90 -7.10
CA ILE A 204 -1.20 -9.52 -7.99
C ILE A 204 -1.89 -10.09 -9.24
N GLU A 205 -2.94 -10.91 -9.03
CA GLU A 205 -3.74 -11.48 -10.12
C GLU A 205 -4.30 -10.39 -11.05
N GLN A 206 -4.71 -9.24 -10.49
CA GLN A 206 -5.21 -8.12 -11.28
C GLN A 206 -4.14 -7.56 -12.23
N VAL A 207 -2.88 -7.49 -11.80
CA VAL A 207 -1.78 -7.02 -12.65
C VAL A 207 -1.40 -8.05 -13.72
N GLU A 208 -1.51 -9.34 -13.42
CA GLU A 208 -1.21 -10.42 -14.37
C GLU A 208 -2.29 -10.59 -15.43
N THR A 209 -3.56 -10.40 -15.06
CA THR A 209 -4.71 -10.67 -15.93
C THR A 209 -5.21 -9.44 -16.68
N GLN A 210 -4.78 -8.23 -16.29
CA GLN A 210 -5.30 -6.98 -16.86
C GLN A 210 -4.18 -6.01 -17.27
N LEU A 211 -4.40 -5.31 -18.38
CA LEU A 211 -3.48 -4.26 -18.84
C LEU A 211 -3.68 -2.92 -18.10
N GLY A 212 -4.84 -2.72 -17.46
CA GLY A 212 -5.20 -1.49 -16.75
C GLY A 212 -4.13 -1.01 -15.77
N PRO A 213 -3.64 -1.87 -14.85
CA PRO A 213 -2.54 -1.54 -13.95
C PRO A 213 -1.26 -1.05 -14.63
N THR A 214 -0.87 -1.69 -15.72
CA THR A 214 0.35 -1.35 -16.49
C THR A 214 0.17 -0.04 -17.27
N LEU A 215 -1.02 0.17 -17.85
CA LEU A 215 -1.34 1.36 -18.65
C LEU A 215 -1.83 2.55 -17.82
N ASN A 216 -1.96 2.39 -16.49
CA ASN A 216 -2.65 3.33 -15.62
C ASN A 216 -4.05 3.71 -16.14
N ALA A 217 -4.81 2.71 -16.57
CA ALA A 217 -6.13 2.86 -17.18
C ALA A 217 -7.17 2.01 -16.46
N VAL A 218 -8.45 2.38 -16.56
CA VAL A 218 -9.57 1.69 -15.91
C VAL A 218 -10.42 0.99 -16.95
N LEU A 219 -10.81 -0.25 -16.66
CA LEU A 219 -11.76 -0.99 -17.48
C LEU A 219 -13.19 -0.49 -17.21
N CYS A 220 -13.74 0.20 -18.21
CA CYS A 220 -15.11 0.72 -18.17
C CYS A 220 -16.04 -0.07 -19.09
N ILE A 221 -17.34 -0.06 -18.79
CA ILE A 221 -18.37 -0.60 -19.68
C ILE A 221 -18.91 0.50 -20.58
N PRO A 222 -18.92 0.31 -21.91
CA PRO A 222 -19.52 1.27 -22.82
C PRO A 222 -21.04 1.27 -22.63
N LEU A 223 -21.61 2.47 -22.41
CA LEU A 223 -23.04 2.71 -22.33
C LEU A 223 -23.45 3.82 -23.28
N SER A 224 -24.70 3.80 -23.74
CA SER A 224 -25.27 4.94 -24.45
C SER A 224 -25.36 6.14 -23.51
N VAL A 225 -25.30 7.35 -24.08
CA VAL A 225 -25.39 8.60 -23.31
C VAL A 225 -26.68 8.65 -22.48
N SER A 226 -27.80 8.26 -23.08
CA SER A 226 -29.10 8.24 -22.38
C SER A 226 -29.10 7.34 -21.16
N VAL A 227 -28.61 6.09 -21.27
CA VAL A 227 -28.55 5.15 -20.15
C VAL A 227 -27.59 5.66 -19.07
N ARG A 228 -26.42 6.17 -19.47
CA ARG A 228 -25.44 6.73 -18.53
C ARG A 228 -26.04 7.89 -17.74
N ASP A 229 -26.74 8.81 -18.40
CA ASP A 229 -27.35 9.96 -17.76
C ASP A 229 -28.46 9.54 -16.79
N THR A 230 -29.27 8.54 -17.16
CA THR A 230 -30.27 7.93 -16.25
C THR A 230 -29.61 7.33 -15.01
N VAL A 231 -28.54 6.53 -15.17
CA VAL A 231 -27.83 5.91 -14.03
C VAL A 231 -27.21 6.97 -13.13
N VAL A 232 -26.53 7.97 -13.71
CA VAL A 232 -25.91 9.06 -12.94
C VAL A 232 -26.98 9.85 -12.19
N GLN A 233 -28.13 10.14 -12.80
CA GLN A 233 -29.23 10.83 -12.13
C GLN A 233 -29.83 9.98 -11.01
N ALA A 234 -30.05 8.69 -11.23
CA ALA A 234 -30.56 7.76 -10.22
C ALA A 234 -29.64 7.70 -9.00
N ILE A 235 -28.33 7.73 -9.18
CA ILE A 235 -27.35 7.78 -8.09
C ILE A 235 -27.30 9.17 -7.44
N THR A 236 -27.33 10.25 -8.23
CA THR A 236 -27.08 11.60 -7.70
C THR A 236 -28.28 12.14 -6.92
N GLN A 237 -29.51 11.89 -7.37
CA GLN A 237 -30.71 12.48 -6.73
C GLN A 237 -30.86 12.10 -5.24
N PRO A 238 -30.73 10.82 -4.83
CA PRO A 238 -30.86 10.41 -3.44
C PRO A 238 -29.75 10.89 -2.51
N ILE A 239 -28.61 11.34 -3.06
CA ILE A 239 -27.38 11.61 -2.29
C ILE A 239 -27.04 13.11 -2.23
N LYS A 240 -27.85 13.98 -2.86
CA LYS A 240 -27.59 15.44 -2.96
C LYS A 240 -27.37 16.18 -1.64
N SER A 241 -27.75 15.59 -0.50
CA SER A 241 -27.67 16.18 0.83
C SER A 241 -26.72 15.46 1.80
N GLN A 242 -25.90 14.53 1.30
CA GLN A 242 -25.01 13.71 2.15
C GLN A 242 -23.54 14.01 1.89
N ASP A 243 -22.70 13.84 2.91
CA ASP A 243 -21.24 13.98 2.82
C ASP A 243 -20.58 12.78 2.08
N LEU A 244 -21.10 12.45 0.91
CA LEU A 244 -20.50 11.46 0.01
C LEU A 244 -19.34 12.10 -0.77
N VAL A 245 -18.22 11.37 -0.88
CA VAL A 245 -17.09 11.76 -1.73
C VAL A 245 -17.23 11.15 -3.12
N PHE A 246 -17.46 9.84 -3.19
CA PHE A 246 -17.60 9.09 -4.44
C PHE A 246 -18.72 8.04 -4.36
N ALA A 247 -19.42 7.86 -5.47
CA ALA A 247 -20.22 6.67 -5.74
C ALA A 247 -19.65 5.97 -6.98
N ILE A 248 -19.40 4.67 -6.89
CA ILE A 248 -18.81 3.87 -7.96
C ILE A 248 -19.75 2.69 -8.23
N LEU A 249 -20.31 2.64 -9.43
CA LEU A 249 -21.09 1.49 -9.87
C LEU A 249 -20.20 0.54 -10.66
N LEU A 250 -20.11 -0.70 -10.19
CA LEU A 250 -19.38 -1.78 -10.82
C LEU A 250 -20.34 -2.84 -11.33
N THR A 251 -20.02 -3.47 -12.45
CA THR A 251 -20.58 -4.77 -12.80
C THR A 251 -19.53 -5.67 -13.42
N ASN A 252 -19.48 -6.93 -13.00
CA ASN A 252 -18.40 -7.87 -13.32
C ASN A 252 -17.01 -7.25 -13.09
N TYR A 253 -16.87 -6.49 -11.99
CA TYR A 253 -15.65 -5.78 -11.60
C TYR A 253 -15.15 -4.73 -12.62
N ARG A 254 -16.00 -4.29 -13.54
CA ARG A 254 -15.73 -3.18 -14.47
C ARG A 254 -16.56 -1.96 -14.09
N VAL A 255 -16.00 -0.78 -14.32
CA VAL A 255 -16.63 0.49 -13.96
C VAL A 255 -17.76 0.81 -14.95
N VAL A 256 -18.97 0.99 -14.42
CA VAL A 256 -20.12 1.49 -15.17
C VAL A 256 -20.12 3.01 -15.12
N CYS A 257 -20.04 3.58 -13.91
CA CYS A 257 -19.93 5.02 -13.70
C CYS A 257 -19.24 5.34 -12.37
N ILE A 258 -18.68 6.55 -12.30
CA ILE A 258 -18.13 7.14 -11.08
C ILE A 258 -18.75 8.53 -10.95
N VAL A 259 -19.43 8.78 -9.83
CA VAL A 259 -19.97 10.08 -9.48
C VAL A 259 -19.12 10.66 -8.36
N SER A 260 -18.61 11.88 -8.54
CA SER A 260 -17.90 12.64 -7.49
C SER A 260 -18.69 13.89 -7.13
N MET A 261 -18.96 14.08 -5.84
CA MET A 261 -19.76 15.22 -5.36
C MET A 261 -18.95 16.52 -5.25
N LYS A 262 -17.63 16.44 -5.08
CA LYS A 262 -16.76 17.61 -4.84
C LYS A 262 -15.79 17.90 -6.00
N LYS A 263 -16.08 17.46 -7.23
CA LYS A 263 -15.17 17.54 -8.41
C LYS A 263 -13.78 16.92 -8.19
N HIS A 264 -13.68 15.94 -7.29
CA HIS A 264 -12.41 15.23 -7.09
C HIS A 264 -12.30 14.13 -8.16
N PHE A 265 -11.08 13.91 -8.66
CA PHE A 265 -10.80 12.82 -9.59
C PHE A 265 -10.27 11.63 -8.82
N LEU A 266 -10.78 10.44 -9.14
CA LEU A 266 -10.27 9.20 -8.56
C LEU A 266 -9.20 8.62 -9.49
N HIS A 267 -8.01 8.41 -8.95
CA HIS A 267 -6.89 7.88 -9.73
C HIS A 267 -7.15 6.41 -10.11
N PRO A 268 -6.75 5.93 -11.31
CA PRO A 268 -6.93 4.55 -11.74
C PRO A 268 -6.49 3.49 -10.71
N THR A 269 -5.32 3.70 -10.08
CA THR A 269 -4.86 2.83 -8.98
C THR A 269 -5.86 2.71 -7.82
N ASP A 270 -6.48 3.80 -7.40
CA ASP A 270 -7.46 3.78 -6.30
C ASP A 270 -8.77 3.12 -6.73
N ILE A 271 -9.16 3.28 -8.00
CA ILE A 271 -10.29 2.55 -8.58
C ILE A 271 -10.01 1.04 -8.58
N HIS A 272 -8.80 0.64 -8.97
CA HIS A 272 -8.41 -0.77 -8.96
C HIS A 272 -8.44 -1.37 -7.54
N LEU A 273 -8.02 -0.62 -6.52
CA LEU A 273 -8.13 -1.05 -5.12
C LEU A 273 -9.58 -1.32 -4.71
N VAL A 274 -10.50 -0.41 -5.04
CA VAL A 274 -11.93 -0.59 -4.76
C VAL A 274 -12.49 -1.80 -5.53
N THR A 275 -12.13 -1.94 -6.80
CA THR A 275 -12.55 -3.08 -7.61
C THR A 275 -12.04 -4.41 -7.04
N ASN A 276 -10.77 -4.45 -6.61
CA ASN A 276 -10.16 -5.64 -6.02
C ASN A 276 -10.80 -5.99 -4.67
N LEU A 277 -11.12 -4.98 -3.85
CA LEU A 277 -11.90 -5.16 -2.62
C LEU A 277 -13.26 -5.82 -2.90
N VAL A 278 -14.04 -5.29 -3.85
CA VAL A 278 -15.35 -5.87 -4.21
C VAL A 278 -15.19 -7.30 -4.73
N ARG A 279 -14.15 -7.56 -5.51
CA ARG A 279 -13.87 -8.89 -6.07
C ARG A 279 -13.46 -9.91 -5.01
N CYS A 280 -12.56 -9.56 -4.10
CA CYS A 280 -11.99 -10.48 -3.13
C CYS A 280 -12.84 -10.64 -1.85
N SER A 281 -13.81 -9.76 -1.62
CA SER A 281 -14.63 -9.76 -0.40
C SER A 281 -16.06 -10.25 -0.61
N GLN A 282 -16.24 -11.33 -1.37
CA GLN A 282 -17.56 -11.91 -1.70
C GLN A 282 -18.39 -12.33 -0.48
N SER A 283 -17.76 -12.62 0.66
CA SER A 283 -18.46 -12.96 1.92
C SER A 283 -19.37 -11.84 2.41
N PHE A 284 -19.12 -10.60 2.00
CA PHE A 284 -19.97 -9.45 2.32
C PHE A 284 -21.33 -9.49 1.60
N LYS A 285 -21.50 -10.27 0.52
CA LYS A 285 -22.80 -10.42 -0.16
C LYS A 285 -23.92 -10.92 0.77
N ALA A 286 -23.57 -11.74 1.76
CA ALA A 286 -24.54 -12.32 2.70
C ALA A 286 -24.86 -11.39 3.89
N ALA A 287 -24.11 -10.29 4.07
CA ALA A 287 -24.28 -9.40 5.21
C ALA A 287 -25.21 -8.22 4.85
N PRO A 288 -26.12 -7.82 5.75
CA PRO A 288 -27.13 -6.79 5.49
C PRO A 288 -26.55 -5.38 5.35
N THR A 289 -25.36 -5.13 5.92
CA THR A 289 -24.66 -3.84 5.88
C THR A 289 -23.14 -4.05 5.83
N ASN A 290 -22.50 -3.62 4.75
CA ASN A 290 -21.07 -3.83 4.53
C ASN A 290 -20.34 -2.50 4.58
N TRP A 291 -20.00 -2.06 5.78
CA TRP A 291 -19.19 -0.87 5.97
C TRP A 291 -17.80 -1.26 6.41
N LEU A 292 -16.79 -0.73 5.73
CA LEU A 292 -15.41 -0.95 6.09
C LEU A 292 -14.56 0.31 5.87
N PRO A 293 -13.53 0.53 6.70
CA PRO A 293 -12.56 1.57 6.43
C PRO A 293 -11.71 1.18 5.22
N ILE A 294 -11.46 2.13 4.33
CA ILE A 294 -10.55 1.97 3.19
C ILE A 294 -9.72 3.25 3.02
N CYS A 295 -8.41 3.11 2.92
CA CYS A 295 -7.54 4.19 2.47
C CYS A 295 -7.40 4.12 0.95
N LEU A 296 -7.46 5.29 0.31
CA LEU A 296 -7.23 5.45 -1.13
C LEU A 296 -5.92 6.23 -1.30
N PRO A 297 -4.78 5.55 -1.56
CA PRO A 297 -3.44 6.15 -1.44
C PRO A 297 -3.17 7.34 -2.36
N LYS A 298 -3.84 7.41 -3.52
CA LYS A 298 -3.69 8.55 -4.44
C LYS A 298 -4.63 9.71 -4.13
N PHE A 299 -5.72 9.44 -3.43
CA PHE A 299 -6.62 10.45 -2.91
C PHE A 299 -6.09 11.07 -1.60
N ASN A 300 -5.82 10.24 -0.58
CA ASN A 300 -5.19 10.64 0.68
C ASN A 300 -4.54 9.42 1.36
N PRO A 301 -3.20 9.28 1.32
CA PRO A 301 -2.51 8.12 1.88
C PRO A 301 -2.51 8.04 3.41
N ASN A 302 -2.91 9.11 4.10
CA ASN A 302 -2.93 9.20 5.57
C ASN A 302 -4.35 9.13 6.17
N GLY A 303 -5.38 9.10 5.34
CA GLY A 303 -6.77 9.12 5.77
C GLY A 303 -7.53 7.87 5.38
N TYR A 304 -8.52 7.50 6.19
CA TYR A 304 -9.54 6.53 5.81
C TYR A 304 -10.77 7.23 5.24
N LEU A 305 -11.35 6.58 4.25
CA LEU A 305 -12.75 6.71 3.89
C LEU A 305 -13.52 5.53 4.47
N TYR A 306 -14.83 5.68 4.59
CA TYR A 306 -15.74 4.59 4.91
C TYR A 306 -16.43 4.15 3.62
N ALA A 307 -16.17 2.91 3.22
CA ALA A 307 -16.79 2.28 2.06
C ALA A 307 -18.01 1.49 2.48
N ASN A 308 -19.13 1.73 1.80
CA ASN A 308 -20.29 0.87 1.81
C ASN A 308 -20.31 0.03 0.52
N LEU A 309 -20.37 -1.29 0.66
CA LEU A 309 -20.48 -2.22 -0.47
C LEU A 309 -21.91 -2.74 -0.59
N SER A 310 -22.63 -2.27 -1.61
CA SER A 310 -24.03 -2.59 -1.85
C SER A 310 -24.19 -3.40 -3.12
N TYR A 311 -24.35 -4.71 -2.97
CA TYR A 311 -24.58 -5.62 -4.10
C TYR A 311 -26.03 -5.47 -4.59
N LEU A 312 -26.17 -5.15 -5.88
CA LEU A 312 -27.47 -4.97 -6.53
C LEU A 312 -27.98 -6.32 -7.07
N ASP A 313 -27.06 -7.14 -7.55
CA ASP A 313 -27.27 -8.50 -8.06
C ASP A 313 -25.98 -9.33 -7.86
N GLU A 314 -25.89 -10.51 -8.49
CA GLU A 314 -24.70 -11.38 -8.37
C GLU A 314 -23.41 -10.76 -8.96
N HIS A 315 -23.55 -9.85 -9.91
CA HIS A 315 -22.48 -9.27 -10.72
C HIS A 315 -22.27 -7.77 -10.47
N SER A 316 -23.27 -7.06 -9.95
CA SER A 316 -23.29 -5.60 -9.85
C SER A 316 -23.18 -5.13 -8.40
N CYS A 317 -22.35 -4.12 -8.17
CA CYS A 317 -22.09 -3.56 -6.85
C CYS A 317 -21.97 -2.04 -6.92
N LEU A 318 -22.74 -1.35 -6.09
CA LEU A 318 -22.60 0.08 -5.83
C LEU A 318 -21.70 0.26 -4.60
N VAL A 319 -20.61 1.01 -4.79
CA VAL A 319 -19.70 1.39 -3.72
C VAL A 319 -19.89 2.85 -3.39
N LEU A 320 -20.25 3.16 -2.14
CA LEU A 320 -20.37 4.53 -1.64
C LEU A 320 -19.21 4.84 -0.70
N LEU A 321 -18.51 5.96 -0.92
CA LEU A 321 -17.35 6.37 -0.14
C LEU A 321 -17.61 7.71 0.54
N THR A 322 -17.49 7.76 1.87
CA THR A 322 -17.65 8.97 2.68
C THR A 322 -16.46 9.18 3.63
N VAL A 323 -16.24 10.43 4.06
CA VAL A 323 -15.31 10.76 5.16
C VAL A 323 -15.98 10.68 6.53
N ASP A 324 -17.31 10.68 6.59
CA ASP A 324 -18.09 10.72 7.83
C ASP A 324 -18.71 9.35 8.14
N SER A 325 -18.25 8.71 9.20
CA SER A 325 -18.79 7.43 9.68
C SER A 325 -20.25 7.51 10.14
N ASN A 326 -20.77 8.71 10.42
CA ASN A 326 -22.13 8.89 10.94
C ASN A 326 -23.19 8.89 9.83
N GLN A 327 -22.79 8.97 8.56
CA GLN A 327 -23.71 8.99 7.41
C GLN A 327 -24.27 7.60 7.04
N PHE A 328 -23.95 6.56 7.83
CA PHE A 328 -24.33 5.17 7.57
C PHE A 328 -25.82 5.00 7.22
N TYR A 329 -26.71 5.51 8.07
CA TYR A 329 -28.15 5.31 7.90
C TYR A 329 -28.70 6.12 6.73
N ALA A 330 -28.23 7.36 6.56
CA ALA A 330 -28.63 8.21 5.46
C ALA A 330 -28.25 7.57 4.10
N LEU A 331 -27.02 7.06 4.00
CA LEU A 331 -26.51 6.39 2.81
C LEU A 331 -27.21 5.05 2.55
N GLN A 332 -27.61 4.32 3.60
CA GLN A 332 -28.42 3.11 3.45
C GLN A 332 -29.80 3.43 2.84
N THR A 333 -30.47 4.49 3.29
CA THR A 333 -31.73 4.93 2.70
C THR A 333 -31.56 5.37 1.24
N SER A 334 -30.50 6.12 0.94
CA SER A 334 -30.19 6.51 -0.44
C SER A 334 -29.90 5.31 -1.32
N LYS A 335 -29.20 4.29 -0.80
CA LYS A 335 -28.98 3.01 -1.49
C LYS A 335 -30.31 2.33 -1.82
N ASP A 336 -31.23 2.22 -0.87
CA ASP A 336 -32.55 1.61 -1.11
C ASP A 336 -33.36 2.39 -2.17
N GLN A 337 -33.26 3.73 -2.18
CA GLN A 337 -33.86 4.57 -3.23
C GLN A 337 -33.22 4.34 -4.61
N ILE A 338 -31.89 4.26 -4.69
CA ILE A 338 -31.17 3.96 -5.95
C ILE A 338 -31.59 2.59 -6.49
N LEU A 339 -31.63 1.59 -5.61
CA LEU A 339 -32.06 0.23 -5.93
C LEU A 339 -33.50 0.19 -6.46
N SER A 340 -34.40 1.01 -5.93
CA SER A 340 -35.80 1.05 -6.41
C SER A 340 -35.96 1.59 -7.83
N VAL A 341 -34.96 2.34 -8.33
CA VAL A 341 -34.98 2.96 -9.67
C VAL A 341 -34.18 2.14 -10.68
N CYS A 342 -33.23 1.32 -10.22
CA CYS A 342 -32.51 0.36 -11.06
C CYS A 342 -33.40 -0.89 -11.27
N PRO A 343 -33.79 -1.23 -12.51
CA PRO A 343 -34.63 -2.39 -12.75
C PRO A 343 -33.92 -3.67 -12.29
N SER A 344 -34.62 -4.49 -11.49
CA SER A 344 -34.22 -5.86 -11.21
C SER A 344 -34.10 -6.59 -12.54
N SER A 345 -32.91 -7.13 -12.82
CA SER A 345 -32.67 -7.93 -14.03
C SER A 345 -33.42 -9.25 -13.97
#